data_AF-A0A928MSX1-F1
#
_entry.id   AF-A0A928MSX1-F1
#
_cell.length_a   1.000
_cell.length_b   1.000
_cell.length_c   1.000
_cell.angle_alpha   90.00
_cell.angle_beta   90.00
_cell.angle_gamma   90.00
#
_symmetry.space_group_name_H-M   'P 1'
#
loop_
_entity.id
_entity.type
_entity.pdbx_description
1 polymer ?
#
loop_
_entity_poly.entity_id
_entity_poly.type
_entity_poly.pdbx_seq_one_letter_code
_entity_poly.pdbx_strand_id
1 'polypeptide(L)'
;MRYGCTLPLDLFTPTPSETSAALIKGFGDTDALFAWLGDNLDGIELGTVRTTTDPELLLHAVSVCRTRGLTVTIHGVLAKEDADSFFAPYLPLFAAGLQDSYKITLHPLKEASDTRDMLRALLATDHPVTFTLENQRNRSAETAGWGCAPVAAMVEEIGDRRLGTCLDFGHQLSNFRKFGPQQDPIPQAFYALAGHTHIHSYYNGTTHFPLHAGETLLEEHIAALRQAGYTGILNLELHAERYYKEFAVKEALERSIAILKDGVTQLVYKEKAHATYRDRFPETLAHVADFVGKTEGSLGLIGPAGYLLHLGGKKIAIDPSACHFPGEEEKREALFHTLLDYDGVICTHFHFDHYDGALLTRLAPHLPCYVPAYMPPLPGVNRVNAGDRLTFGEVAFTFFDSPHSRGENKVEELGFLLEYDGRRHLFPVDVRTYDPAAIPVAGPVDTLISHLWLGRVQALDRVAEADYIADFSAFAGAFAPKRTILGHLCDSRRTITDMWSPLHVERVAPYLTNPTPLQFGDTITL
;
A
#
# COMPACT_ATOMS: atom_id res chain seq x y z
N MET A 1 9.80 10.11 -2.37
CA MET A 1 9.44 9.97 -3.79
C MET A 1 8.47 11.06 -4.12
N ARG A 2 8.49 11.51 -5.36
CA ARG A 2 7.63 12.56 -5.92
C ARG A 2 6.59 11.92 -6.84
N TYR A 3 5.52 12.62 -7.17
CA TYR A 3 4.45 12.15 -8.05
C TYR A 3 4.40 12.98 -9.33
N GLY A 4 4.13 12.35 -10.47
CA GLY A 4 3.98 13.06 -11.73
C GLY A 4 3.04 12.33 -12.68
N CYS A 5 2.78 12.95 -13.82
CA CYS A 5 2.09 12.29 -14.92
C CYS A 5 2.62 12.73 -16.28
N THR A 6 2.46 11.88 -17.29
CA THR A 6 2.74 12.21 -18.68
C THR A 6 1.56 12.95 -19.30
N LEU A 7 1.82 14.08 -19.93
CA LEU A 7 0.85 14.82 -20.74
C LEU A 7 1.28 14.82 -22.20
N PRO A 8 0.33 14.67 -23.15
CA PRO A 8 0.66 14.76 -24.56
C PRO A 8 1.00 16.21 -24.94
N LEU A 9 1.99 16.39 -25.81
CA LEU A 9 2.43 17.72 -26.25
C LEU A 9 1.37 18.52 -27.00
N ASP A 10 0.43 17.84 -27.65
CA ASP A 10 -0.63 18.49 -28.41
C ASP A 10 -1.62 19.27 -27.53
N LEU A 11 -1.64 19.00 -26.21
CA LEU A 11 -2.37 19.77 -25.20
C LEU A 11 -1.97 21.25 -25.18
N PHE A 12 -0.76 21.56 -25.61
CA PHE A 12 -0.20 22.92 -25.65
C PHE A 12 -0.38 23.60 -27.02
N THR A 13 -1.07 22.95 -27.96
CA THR A 13 -1.36 23.53 -29.27
C THR A 13 -2.66 24.31 -29.26
N PRO A 14 -2.87 25.24 -30.21
CA PRO A 14 -4.16 25.94 -30.35
C PRO A 14 -5.34 25.02 -30.70
N THR A 15 -5.08 23.81 -31.19
CA THR A 15 -6.10 22.85 -31.62
C THR A 15 -5.71 21.46 -31.13
N PRO A 16 -5.92 21.16 -29.84
CA PRO A 16 -5.58 19.86 -29.27
C PRO A 16 -6.39 18.74 -29.96
N SER A 17 -5.84 17.52 -29.97
CA SER A 17 -6.59 16.34 -30.41
C SER A 17 -7.87 16.15 -29.59
N GLU A 18 -8.79 15.33 -30.09
CA GLU A 18 -10.02 14.97 -29.39
C GLU A 18 -9.77 14.49 -27.96
N THR A 19 -8.69 13.73 -27.74
CA THR A 19 -8.34 13.15 -26.45
C THR A 19 -7.76 14.19 -25.49
N SER A 20 -6.90 15.08 -25.97
CA SER A 20 -6.38 16.21 -25.19
C SER A 20 -7.49 17.22 -24.87
N ALA A 21 -8.41 17.45 -25.81
CA ALA A 21 -9.60 18.25 -25.59
C ALA A 21 -10.55 17.61 -24.55
N ALA A 22 -10.70 16.29 -24.55
CA ALA A 22 -11.49 15.57 -23.54
C ALA A 22 -10.88 15.69 -22.13
N LEU A 23 -9.54 15.65 -22.02
CA LEU A 23 -8.83 15.90 -20.76
C LEU A 23 -9.08 17.33 -20.28
N ILE A 24 -8.83 18.34 -21.12
CA ILE A 24 -9.08 19.76 -20.79
C ILE A 24 -10.53 19.97 -20.35
N LYS A 25 -11.48 19.47 -21.13
CA LYS A 25 -12.91 19.58 -20.83
C LYS A 25 -13.28 18.93 -19.49
N GLY A 26 -12.66 17.80 -19.14
CA GLY A 26 -12.88 17.13 -17.86
C GLY A 26 -12.59 18.04 -16.66
N PHE A 27 -11.59 18.92 -16.78
CA PHE A 27 -11.20 19.90 -15.76
C PHE A 27 -11.84 21.28 -15.95
N GLY A 28 -12.68 21.45 -16.98
CA GLY A 28 -13.30 22.72 -17.34
C GLY A 28 -12.51 23.45 -18.44
N ASP A 29 -11.26 23.79 -18.15
CA ASP A 29 -10.33 24.43 -19.08
C ASP A 29 -8.86 24.10 -18.77
N THR A 30 -7.94 24.65 -19.57
CA THR A 30 -6.50 24.39 -19.44
C THR A 30 -5.94 24.95 -18.13
N ASP A 31 -6.38 26.11 -17.69
CA ASP A 31 -5.87 26.73 -16.46
C ASP A 31 -6.32 25.94 -15.22
N ALA A 32 -7.57 25.48 -15.19
CA ALA A 32 -8.10 24.62 -14.15
C ALA A 32 -7.38 23.26 -14.11
N LEU A 33 -7.09 22.65 -15.27
CA LEU A 33 -6.28 21.43 -15.36
C LEU A 33 -4.90 21.66 -14.72
N PHE A 34 -4.17 22.70 -15.12
CA PHE A 34 -2.82 22.91 -14.61
C PHE A 34 -2.77 23.40 -13.16
N ALA A 35 -3.78 24.16 -12.70
CA ALA A 35 -3.91 24.50 -11.28
C ALA A 35 -4.08 23.22 -10.45
N TRP A 36 -4.98 22.33 -10.88
CA TRP A 36 -5.18 21.04 -10.22
C TRP A 36 -3.92 20.17 -10.23
N LEU A 37 -3.19 20.12 -11.35
CA LEU A 37 -1.91 19.39 -11.44
C LEU A 37 -0.86 19.97 -10.48
N GLY A 38 -0.75 21.31 -10.39
CA GLY A 38 0.16 21.99 -9.47
C GLY A 38 -0.13 21.69 -7.99
N ASP A 39 -1.40 21.54 -7.63
CA ASP A 39 -1.82 21.20 -6.26
C ASP A 39 -1.61 19.72 -5.93
N ASN A 40 -1.49 18.84 -6.94
CA ASN A 40 -1.52 17.40 -6.75
C ASN A 40 -0.24 16.66 -7.14
N LEU A 41 0.63 17.25 -7.96
CA LEU A 41 1.81 16.60 -8.52
C LEU A 41 3.05 17.47 -8.36
N ASP A 42 4.21 16.82 -8.36
CA ASP A 42 5.53 17.45 -8.31
C ASP A 42 6.12 17.68 -9.71
N GLY A 43 5.60 16.99 -10.73
CA GLY A 43 6.13 17.12 -12.08
C GLY A 43 5.24 16.55 -13.19
N ILE A 44 5.59 16.94 -14.41
CA ILE A 44 4.96 16.52 -15.66
C ILE A 44 6.03 15.99 -16.59
N GLU A 45 5.76 14.85 -17.19
CA GLU A 45 6.49 14.40 -18.36
C GLU A 45 5.79 14.86 -19.64
N LEU A 46 6.54 15.47 -20.56
CA LEU A 46 6.02 15.82 -21.88
C LEU A 46 6.18 14.63 -22.82
N GLY A 47 5.06 14.06 -23.25
CA GLY A 47 4.99 12.82 -24.01
C GLY A 47 5.37 12.96 -25.49
N THR A 48 6.07 11.95 -26.01
CA THR A 48 6.35 11.73 -27.45
C THR A 48 7.05 12.90 -28.16
N VAL A 49 8.21 13.32 -27.66
CA VAL A 49 9.12 14.21 -28.41
C VAL A 49 9.88 13.41 -29.47
N ARG A 50 9.83 13.90 -30.71
CA ARG A 50 10.50 13.36 -31.89
C ARG A 50 11.35 14.45 -32.52
N THR A 51 12.20 14.10 -33.46
CA THR A 51 13.00 15.08 -34.23
C THR A 51 12.17 15.98 -35.12
N THR A 52 10.92 15.60 -35.40
CA THR A 52 9.94 16.44 -36.09
C THR A 52 9.11 17.30 -35.15
N THR A 53 9.32 17.23 -33.83
CA THR A 53 8.60 18.06 -32.87
C THR A 53 9.01 19.52 -33.05
N ASP A 54 8.02 20.40 -33.11
CA ASP A 54 8.25 21.85 -33.17
C ASP A 54 9.02 22.31 -31.91
N PRO A 55 10.24 22.84 -32.06
CA PRO A 55 11.06 23.29 -30.95
C PRO A 55 10.38 24.40 -30.11
N GLU A 56 9.59 25.27 -30.75
CA GLU A 56 8.91 26.38 -30.06
C GLU A 56 7.72 25.87 -29.24
N LEU A 57 7.00 24.86 -29.73
CA LEU A 57 5.96 24.19 -28.98
C LEU A 57 6.53 23.51 -27.72
N LEU A 58 7.68 22.83 -27.85
CA LEU A 58 8.33 22.20 -26.72
C LEU A 58 8.79 23.23 -25.68
N LEU A 59 9.40 24.35 -26.13
CA LEU A 59 9.77 25.47 -25.25
C LEU A 59 8.55 26.06 -24.53
N HIS A 60 7.45 26.27 -25.26
CA HIS A 60 6.20 26.76 -24.68
C HIS A 60 5.67 25.80 -23.60
N ALA A 61 5.57 24.50 -23.89
CA ALA A 61 5.08 23.50 -22.96
C ALA A 61 5.92 23.42 -21.67
N VAL A 62 7.25 23.43 -21.79
CA VAL A 62 8.16 23.45 -20.64
C VAL A 62 7.96 24.72 -19.80
N SER A 63 7.82 25.88 -20.45
CA SER A 63 7.60 27.16 -19.75
C SER A 63 6.28 27.18 -18.99
N VAL A 64 5.19 26.71 -19.61
CA VAL A 64 3.85 26.61 -19.00
C VAL A 64 3.87 25.74 -17.74
N CYS A 65 4.57 24.60 -17.76
CA CYS A 65 4.66 23.72 -16.59
C CYS A 65 5.50 24.34 -15.47
N ARG A 66 6.66 24.90 -15.81
CA ARG A 66 7.60 25.47 -14.82
C ARG A 66 7.09 26.73 -14.14
N THR A 67 6.38 27.58 -14.86
CA THR A 67 5.74 28.78 -14.26
C THR A 67 4.71 28.42 -13.19
N ARG A 68 4.28 27.16 -13.12
CA ARG A 68 3.38 26.60 -12.11
C ARG A 68 4.10 25.72 -11.07
N GLY A 69 5.42 25.78 -11.01
CA GLY A 69 6.22 25.05 -10.02
C GLY A 69 6.41 23.56 -10.30
N LEU A 70 5.99 23.07 -11.47
CA LEU A 70 6.12 21.65 -11.83
C LEU A 70 7.51 21.33 -12.38
N THR A 71 8.11 20.25 -11.89
CA THR A 71 9.32 19.66 -12.50
C THR A 71 8.95 19.11 -13.89
N VAL A 72 9.82 19.28 -14.90
CA VAL A 72 9.55 18.77 -16.24
C VAL A 72 10.55 17.68 -16.65
N THR A 73 10.04 16.52 -17.04
CA THR A 73 10.79 15.48 -17.78
C THR A 73 10.25 15.36 -19.20
N ILE A 74 10.96 14.66 -20.08
CA ILE A 74 10.57 14.52 -21.48
C ILE A 74 10.62 13.04 -21.86
N HIS A 75 9.59 12.57 -22.54
CA HIS A 75 9.58 11.25 -23.15
C HIS A 75 9.99 11.36 -24.62
N GLY A 76 11.25 11.04 -24.90
CA GLY A 76 11.83 11.05 -26.24
C GLY A 76 11.65 9.72 -26.96
N VAL A 77 11.55 9.79 -28.29
CA VAL A 77 11.52 8.61 -29.16
C VAL A 77 12.79 8.57 -29.98
N LEU A 78 13.60 7.52 -29.80
CA LEU A 78 14.77 7.31 -30.64
C LEU A 78 14.35 6.97 -32.08
N ALA A 79 15.05 7.53 -33.04
CA ALA A 79 15.03 7.10 -34.43
C ALA A 79 16.46 6.83 -34.95
N LYS A 80 16.58 6.26 -36.15
CA LYS A 80 17.87 6.03 -36.82
C LYS A 80 18.37 7.32 -37.48
N GLU A 81 18.81 8.24 -36.65
CA GLU A 81 19.33 9.56 -37.03
C GLU A 81 20.59 9.90 -36.22
N ASP A 82 21.22 11.03 -36.51
CA ASP A 82 22.37 11.52 -35.74
C ASP A 82 21.95 12.27 -34.47
N ALA A 83 22.90 12.48 -33.56
CA ALA A 83 22.67 13.16 -32.29
C ALA A 83 22.19 14.62 -32.50
N ASP A 84 22.69 15.32 -33.50
CA ASP A 84 22.30 16.70 -33.79
C ASP A 84 20.82 16.79 -34.17
N SER A 85 20.36 15.87 -35.02
CA SER A 85 18.95 15.73 -35.40
C SER A 85 18.10 15.42 -34.17
N PHE A 86 18.53 14.48 -33.33
CA PHE A 86 17.86 14.16 -32.07
C PHE A 86 17.69 15.39 -31.18
N PHE A 87 18.74 16.20 -31.03
CA PHE A 87 18.71 17.37 -30.15
C PHE A 87 18.04 18.61 -30.75
N ALA A 88 17.77 18.65 -32.06
CA ALA A 88 17.20 19.84 -32.72
C ALA A 88 15.94 20.42 -32.04
N PRO A 89 14.94 19.60 -31.61
CA PRO A 89 13.78 20.10 -30.85
C PRO A 89 14.12 20.71 -29.49
N TYR A 90 15.24 20.31 -28.90
CA TYR A 90 15.64 20.66 -27.54
C TYR A 90 16.56 21.88 -27.48
N LEU A 91 17.18 22.29 -28.60
CA LEU A 91 18.14 23.40 -28.61
C LEU A 91 17.56 24.71 -28.04
N PRO A 92 16.30 25.11 -28.33
CA PRO A 92 15.74 26.31 -27.70
C PRO A 92 15.60 26.20 -26.19
N LEU A 93 15.32 25.01 -25.66
CA LEU A 93 15.29 24.76 -24.22
C LEU A 93 16.66 25.02 -23.58
N PHE A 94 17.72 24.51 -24.22
CA PHE A 94 19.09 24.69 -23.73
C PHE A 94 19.50 26.16 -23.77
N ALA A 95 19.15 26.88 -24.85
CA ALA A 95 19.42 28.29 -25.03
C ALA A 95 18.66 29.18 -24.02
N ALA A 96 17.43 28.79 -23.65
CA ALA A 96 16.61 29.53 -22.68
C ALA A 96 17.14 29.46 -21.24
N GLY A 97 18.22 28.71 -20.97
CA GLY A 97 18.83 28.64 -19.64
C GLY A 97 17.95 27.95 -18.60
N LEU A 98 16.95 27.19 -19.04
CA LEU A 98 16.00 26.46 -18.21
C LEU A 98 16.67 25.19 -17.62
N GLN A 99 17.89 25.28 -17.09
CA GLN A 99 18.84 24.15 -16.96
C GLN A 99 18.90 23.42 -15.61
N ASP A 100 17.79 23.18 -14.94
CA ASP A 100 17.79 22.20 -13.84
C ASP A 100 17.68 20.78 -14.43
N SER A 101 18.78 20.31 -15.05
CA SER A 101 19.01 18.98 -15.65
C SER A 101 17.80 18.34 -16.36
N TYR A 102 17.75 18.43 -17.70
CA TYR A 102 16.71 17.72 -18.45
C TYR A 102 16.90 16.22 -18.32
N LYS A 103 15.84 15.54 -17.91
CA LYS A 103 15.76 14.08 -17.94
C LYS A 103 14.92 13.67 -19.13
N ILE A 104 15.50 12.85 -20.01
CA ILE A 104 14.83 12.32 -21.19
C ILE A 104 14.70 10.81 -21.05
N THR A 105 13.47 10.33 -20.97
CA THR A 105 13.14 8.91 -21.05
C THR A 105 13.11 8.48 -22.50
N LEU A 106 13.73 7.35 -22.84
CA LEU A 106 13.90 6.88 -24.22
C LEU A 106 13.35 5.47 -24.40
N HIS A 107 12.54 5.29 -25.44
CA HIS A 107 12.29 3.96 -25.99
C HIS A 107 13.54 3.47 -26.72
N PRO A 108 13.97 2.20 -26.51
CA PRO A 108 15.03 1.61 -27.30
C PRO A 108 14.60 1.47 -28.77
N LEU A 109 15.58 1.49 -29.69
CA LEU A 109 15.37 1.15 -31.09
C LEU A 109 15.06 -0.35 -31.23
N LYS A 110 14.66 -0.80 -32.41
CA LYS A 110 14.37 -2.24 -32.62
C LYS A 110 15.57 -3.13 -32.29
N GLU A 111 16.76 -2.73 -32.76
CA GLU A 111 18.00 -3.49 -32.60
C GLU A 111 18.83 -2.95 -31.42
N ALA A 112 19.40 -3.86 -30.63
CA ALA A 112 20.16 -3.48 -29.43
C ALA A 112 21.48 -2.77 -29.77
N SER A 113 22.12 -3.13 -30.89
CA SER A 113 23.31 -2.43 -31.40
C SER A 113 23.00 -0.98 -31.72
N ASP A 114 21.92 -0.74 -32.47
CA ASP A 114 21.53 0.60 -32.90
C ASP A 114 21.19 1.48 -31.69
N THR A 115 20.52 0.89 -30.69
CA THR A 115 20.23 1.59 -29.43
C THR A 115 21.51 2.01 -28.71
N ARG A 116 22.49 1.11 -28.59
CA ARG A 116 23.78 1.42 -27.94
C ARG A 116 24.55 2.50 -28.69
N ASP A 117 24.64 2.39 -30.00
CA ASP A 117 25.39 3.33 -30.83
C ASP A 117 24.77 4.74 -30.75
N MET A 118 23.43 4.83 -30.80
CA MET A 118 22.72 6.08 -30.63
C MET A 118 22.92 6.65 -29.22
N LEU A 119 22.78 5.86 -28.16
CA LEU A 119 23.01 6.32 -26.78
C LEU A 119 24.44 6.85 -26.60
N ARG A 120 25.45 6.15 -27.14
CA ARG A 120 26.85 6.61 -27.10
C ARG A 120 27.03 7.93 -27.85
N ALA A 121 26.38 8.10 -29.02
CA ALA A 121 26.42 9.35 -29.77
C ALA A 121 25.77 10.51 -29.00
N LEU A 122 24.60 10.28 -28.37
CA LEU A 122 23.93 11.28 -27.54
C LEU A 122 24.77 11.68 -26.32
N LEU A 123 25.37 10.69 -25.65
CA LEU A 123 26.25 10.92 -24.50
C LEU A 123 27.57 11.57 -24.90
N ALA A 124 28.07 11.40 -26.12
CA ALA A 124 29.28 12.10 -26.57
C ALA A 124 29.09 13.63 -26.68
N THR A 125 27.85 14.13 -26.65
CA THR A 125 27.56 15.56 -26.63
C THR A 125 27.76 16.17 -25.23
N ASP A 126 28.04 17.48 -25.21
CA ASP A 126 28.19 18.27 -23.98
C ASP A 126 26.84 18.80 -23.44
N HIS A 127 25.71 18.33 -23.98
CA HIS A 127 24.40 18.78 -23.52
C HIS A 127 24.14 18.34 -22.07
N PRO A 128 23.53 19.21 -21.24
CA PRO A 128 23.27 18.94 -19.82
C PRO A 128 22.04 18.05 -19.62
N VAL A 129 22.05 16.88 -20.25
CA VAL A 129 20.94 15.94 -20.30
C VAL A 129 21.31 14.64 -19.58
N THR A 130 20.35 14.12 -18.83
CA THR A 130 20.37 12.74 -18.32
C THR A 130 19.34 11.92 -19.07
N PHE A 131 19.67 10.68 -19.36
CA PHE A 131 18.84 9.75 -20.11
C PHE A 131 18.39 8.61 -19.21
N THR A 132 17.20 8.10 -19.48
CA THR A 132 16.76 6.82 -18.93
C THR A 132 16.24 5.93 -20.04
N LEU A 133 16.69 4.68 -20.07
CA LEU A 133 16.27 3.72 -21.09
C LEU A 133 15.13 2.88 -20.52
N GLU A 134 14.01 2.85 -21.22
CA GLU A 134 12.77 2.22 -20.76
C GLU A 134 12.67 0.74 -21.19
N ASN A 135 12.25 -0.14 -20.27
CA ASN A 135 11.89 -1.53 -20.62
C ASN A 135 10.62 -1.58 -21.49
N GLN A 136 10.65 -2.46 -22.49
CA GLN A 136 9.55 -2.62 -23.45
C GLN A 136 8.80 -3.93 -23.25
N ARG A 137 7.55 -3.94 -23.73
CA ARG A 137 6.78 -5.18 -23.93
C ARG A 137 7.53 -6.13 -24.85
N ASN A 138 7.53 -7.42 -24.50
CA ASN A 138 8.04 -8.47 -25.37
C ASN A 138 7.25 -8.51 -26.68
N ARG A 139 7.94 -8.25 -27.78
CA ARG A 139 7.45 -8.55 -29.14
C ARG A 139 8.22 -9.71 -29.75
N SER A 140 9.49 -9.89 -29.37
CA SER A 140 10.37 -11.02 -29.71
C SER A 140 11.65 -10.95 -28.86
N ALA A 141 12.38 -12.07 -28.72
CA ALA A 141 13.66 -12.13 -28.00
C ALA A 141 14.77 -11.23 -28.61
N GLU A 142 14.59 -10.80 -29.86
CA GLU A 142 15.54 -9.94 -30.58
C GLU A 142 15.27 -8.44 -30.38
N THR A 143 14.11 -8.07 -29.80
CA THR A 143 13.75 -6.66 -29.61
C THR A 143 14.60 -6.04 -28.50
N ALA A 144 15.28 -4.94 -28.81
CA ALA A 144 16.08 -4.24 -27.81
C ALA A 144 15.20 -3.76 -26.65
N GLY A 145 15.75 -3.88 -25.45
CA GLY A 145 15.05 -3.55 -24.21
C GLY A 145 13.82 -4.40 -23.94
N TRP A 146 13.75 -5.62 -24.50
CA TRP A 146 12.77 -6.60 -24.07
C TRP A 146 13.01 -6.91 -22.58
N GLY A 147 12.10 -6.43 -21.72
CA GLY A 147 12.18 -6.65 -20.28
C GLY A 147 13.28 -5.85 -19.58
N CYS A 148 13.38 -6.05 -18.28
CA CYS A 148 14.25 -5.23 -17.44
C CYS A 148 15.73 -5.65 -17.54
N ALA A 149 16.01 -6.95 -17.63
CA ALA A 149 17.40 -7.43 -17.61
C ALA A 149 18.25 -6.97 -18.81
N PRO A 150 17.78 -7.04 -20.07
CA PRO A 150 18.55 -6.53 -21.21
C PRO A 150 18.76 -5.02 -21.19
N VAL A 151 17.82 -4.25 -20.65
CA VAL A 151 17.97 -2.80 -20.45
C VAL A 151 19.06 -2.52 -19.41
N ALA A 152 19.02 -3.16 -18.24
CA ALA A 152 20.05 -3.00 -17.22
C ALA A 152 21.44 -3.33 -17.78
N ALA A 153 21.59 -4.47 -18.46
CA ALA A 153 22.85 -4.88 -19.06
C ALA A 153 23.38 -3.85 -20.07
N MET A 154 22.50 -3.23 -20.86
CA MET A 154 22.88 -2.18 -21.82
C MET A 154 23.37 -0.91 -21.12
N VAL A 155 22.68 -0.48 -20.05
CA VAL A 155 23.08 0.69 -19.26
C VAL A 155 24.43 0.45 -18.58
N GLU A 156 24.63 -0.73 -18.00
CA GLU A 156 25.90 -1.13 -17.37
C GLU A 156 27.05 -1.22 -18.37
N GLU A 157 26.81 -1.77 -19.57
CA GLU A 157 27.81 -1.84 -20.64
C GLU A 157 28.28 -0.45 -21.08
N ILE A 158 27.37 0.52 -21.17
CA ILE A 158 27.70 1.89 -21.54
C ILE A 158 28.46 2.60 -20.41
N GLY A 159 28.05 2.41 -19.16
CA GLY A 159 28.78 2.88 -17.98
C GLY A 159 28.87 4.41 -17.81
N ASP A 160 28.03 5.19 -18.51
CA ASP A 160 27.95 6.64 -18.34
C ASP A 160 26.96 7.00 -17.21
N ARG A 161 27.40 7.79 -16.24
CA ARG A 161 26.59 8.25 -15.09
C ARG A 161 25.36 9.07 -15.47
N ARG A 162 25.28 9.60 -16.68
CA ARG A 162 24.10 10.32 -17.20
C ARG A 162 23.03 9.38 -17.73
N LEU A 163 23.29 8.08 -17.84
CA LEU A 163 22.35 7.08 -18.31
C LEU A 163 21.87 6.20 -17.15
N GLY A 164 20.55 6.08 -16.99
CA GLY A 164 19.91 5.16 -16.07
C GLY A 164 18.83 4.31 -16.75
N THR A 165 18.02 3.62 -15.95
CA THR A 165 16.86 2.84 -16.42
C THR A 165 15.56 3.59 -16.13
N CYS A 166 14.54 3.39 -16.98
CA CYS A 166 13.16 3.73 -16.69
C CYS A 166 12.36 2.45 -16.48
N LEU A 167 11.76 2.28 -15.30
CA LEU A 167 10.87 1.16 -15.02
C LEU A 167 9.46 1.48 -15.53
N ASP A 168 9.04 0.88 -16.64
CA ASP A 168 7.64 0.81 -17.04
C ASP A 168 6.97 -0.42 -16.39
N PHE A 169 6.08 -0.13 -15.44
CA PHE A 169 5.36 -1.10 -14.63
C PHE A 169 4.32 -1.87 -15.45
N GLY A 170 3.63 -1.22 -16.38
CA GLY A 170 2.57 -1.89 -17.13
C GLY A 170 3.12 -2.69 -18.32
N HIS A 171 4.27 -2.31 -18.87
CA HIS A 171 5.05 -3.17 -19.76
C HIS A 171 5.49 -4.43 -19.04
N GLN A 172 6.03 -4.30 -17.82
CA GLN A 172 6.40 -5.44 -17.01
C GLN A 172 5.20 -6.33 -16.67
N LEU A 173 4.09 -5.75 -16.22
CA LEU A 173 2.86 -6.49 -15.92
C LEU A 173 2.30 -7.18 -17.18
N SER A 174 2.40 -6.54 -18.35
CA SER A 174 2.03 -7.15 -19.63
C SER A 174 2.89 -8.37 -19.94
N ASN A 175 4.21 -8.29 -19.74
CA ASN A 175 5.13 -9.41 -19.91
C ASN A 175 4.82 -10.53 -18.91
N PHE A 176 4.65 -10.20 -17.64
CA PHE A 176 4.27 -11.15 -16.59
C PHE A 176 2.99 -11.91 -16.94
N ARG A 177 1.94 -11.22 -17.38
CA ARG A 177 0.66 -11.86 -17.74
C ARG A 177 0.76 -12.74 -18.99
N LYS A 178 1.60 -12.38 -19.94
CA LYS A 178 1.77 -13.13 -21.21
C LYS A 178 2.70 -14.33 -21.08
N PHE A 179 3.76 -14.21 -20.29
CA PHE A 179 4.87 -15.18 -20.27
C PHE A 179 5.15 -15.79 -18.89
N GLY A 180 4.55 -15.24 -17.83
CA GLY A 180 4.75 -15.64 -16.44
C GLY A 180 5.94 -14.93 -15.76
N PRO A 181 6.01 -14.95 -14.41
CA PRO A 181 7.03 -14.26 -13.61
C PRO A 181 8.47 -14.67 -13.93
N GLN A 182 8.68 -15.95 -14.27
CA GLN A 182 10.02 -16.51 -14.41
C GLN A 182 10.74 -16.04 -15.68
N GLN A 183 10.00 -15.49 -16.65
CA GLN A 183 10.58 -15.11 -17.94
C GLN A 183 11.14 -13.69 -17.99
N ASP A 184 10.81 -12.83 -17.03
CA ASP A 184 11.29 -11.45 -16.99
C ASP A 184 11.48 -10.98 -15.53
N PRO A 185 12.36 -11.61 -14.74
CA PRO A 185 12.65 -11.11 -13.40
C PRO A 185 13.33 -9.74 -13.51
N ILE A 186 12.90 -8.78 -12.71
CA ILE A 186 13.59 -7.49 -12.62
C ILE A 186 14.86 -7.69 -11.80
N PRO A 187 16.08 -7.57 -12.38
CA PRO A 187 17.30 -7.75 -11.61
C PRO A 187 17.51 -6.56 -10.67
N GLN A 188 18.15 -6.79 -9.52
CA GLN A 188 18.42 -5.73 -8.54
C GLN A 188 19.21 -4.55 -9.14
N ALA A 189 20.11 -4.83 -10.10
CA ALA A 189 20.84 -3.83 -10.85
C ALA A 189 19.92 -2.83 -11.58
N PHE A 190 18.78 -3.28 -12.10
CA PHE A 190 17.82 -2.40 -12.76
C PHE A 190 17.24 -1.37 -11.80
N TYR A 191 16.87 -1.77 -10.57
CA TYR A 191 16.39 -0.83 -9.54
C TYR A 191 17.49 0.12 -9.08
N ALA A 192 18.73 -0.37 -8.93
CA ALA A 192 19.87 0.46 -8.53
C ALA A 192 20.22 1.54 -9.57
N LEU A 193 19.91 1.28 -10.85
CA LEU A 193 20.11 2.21 -11.97
C LEU A 193 18.86 3.06 -12.27
N ALA A 194 17.76 2.88 -11.54
CA ALA A 194 16.50 3.54 -11.82
C ALA A 194 16.64 5.07 -11.75
N GLY A 195 16.45 5.72 -12.90
CA GLY A 195 16.41 7.16 -13.03
C GLY A 195 14.98 7.70 -13.24
N HIS A 196 14.06 6.87 -13.72
CA HIS A 196 12.67 7.23 -13.99
C HIS A 196 11.75 6.02 -13.86
N THR A 197 10.44 6.25 -13.92
CA THR A 197 9.42 5.18 -13.87
C THR A 197 8.22 5.59 -14.72
N HIS A 198 7.58 4.67 -15.43
CA HIS A 198 6.26 4.84 -15.99
C HIS A 198 5.27 3.88 -15.32
N ILE A 199 4.16 4.41 -14.83
CA ILE A 199 3.19 3.67 -14.03
C ILE A 199 1.84 3.74 -14.73
N HIS A 200 1.31 2.57 -15.08
CA HIS A 200 -0.03 2.41 -15.63
C HIS A 200 -0.48 0.95 -15.57
N SER A 201 -1.77 0.74 -15.75
CA SER A 201 -2.39 -0.59 -15.76
C SER A 201 -2.18 -1.32 -17.09
N TYR A 202 -2.43 -2.63 -17.05
CA TYR A 202 -2.69 -3.47 -18.22
C TYR A 202 -4.14 -3.96 -18.20
N TYR A 203 -4.94 -3.46 -19.13
CA TYR A 203 -6.38 -3.72 -19.24
C TYR A 203 -6.74 -4.16 -20.67
N ASN A 204 -7.59 -5.17 -20.80
CA ASN A 204 -8.05 -5.73 -22.09
C ASN A 204 -6.92 -5.95 -23.12
N GLY A 205 -5.80 -6.52 -22.69
CA GLY A 205 -4.69 -6.84 -23.59
C GLY A 205 -3.74 -5.67 -23.89
N THR A 206 -3.98 -4.49 -23.30
CA THR A 206 -3.35 -3.23 -23.68
C THR A 206 -2.81 -2.45 -22.46
N THR A 207 -1.73 -1.67 -22.65
CA THR A 207 -1.05 -0.87 -21.62
C THR A 207 -1.49 0.59 -21.60
N HIS A 208 -0.91 1.42 -20.72
CA HIS A 208 -1.21 2.85 -20.53
C HIS A 208 -2.69 3.12 -20.17
N PHE A 209 -3.30 2.21 -19.42
CA PHE A 209 -4.62 2.37 -18.83
C PHE A 209 -4.54 2.95 -17.41
N PRO A 210 -5.60 3.62 -16.92
CA PRO A 210 -5.69 4.09 -15.54
C PRO A 210 -5.47 2.95 -14.55
N LEU A 211 -4.89 3.26 -13.38
CA LEU A 211 -4.68 2.25 -12.35
C LEU A 211 -6.02 1.74 -11.80
N HIS A 212 -6.00 0.45 -11.44
CA HIS A 212 -7.07 -0.22 -10.72
C HIS A 212 -6.55 -0.68 -9.37
N ALA A 213 -7.43 -0.74 -8.38
CA ALA A 213 -7.05 -1.29 -7.07
C ALA A 213 -6.73 -2.78 -7.19
N GLY A 214 -5.77 -3.25 -6.39
CA GLY A 214 -5.37 -4.65 -6.38
C GLY A 214 -4.45 -5.08 -7.53
N GLU A 215 -3.87 -4.15 -8.28
CA GLU A 215 -2.79 -4.48 -9.22
C GLU A 215 -1.51 -4.85 -8.46
N THR A 216 -1.37 -6.15 -8.18
CA THR A 216 -0.48 -6.78 -7.18
C THR A 216 1.03 -6.52 -7.26
N LEU A 217 1.52 -5.72 -8.21
CA LEU A 217 2.97 -5.50 -8.39
C LEU A 217 3.42 -4.06 -8.14
N LEU A 218 2.50 -3.09 -8.09
CA LEU A 218 2.86 -1.67 -7.95
C LEU A 218 3.69 -1.44 -6.68
N GLU A 219 3.25 -1.99 -5.56
CA GLU A 219 3.86 -1.70 -4.27
C GLU A 219 5.14 -2.49 -4.04
N GLU A 220 5.23 -3.71 -4.57
CA GLU A 220 6.49 -4.49 -4.56
C GLU A 220 7.59 -3.73 -5.31
N HIS A 221 7.27 -3.20 -6.48
CA HIS A 221 8.20 -2.39 -7.27
C HIS A 221 8.55 -1.05 -6.60
N ILE A 222 7.57 -0.35 -6.01
CA ILE A 222 7.84 0.89 -5.25
C ILE A 222 8.75 0.58 -4.05
N ALA A 223 8.50 -0.51 -3.31
CA ALA A 223 9.35 -0.92 -2.20
C ALA A 223 10.78 -1.25 -2.66
N ALA A 224 10.92 -2.00 -3.76
CA ALA A 224 12.22 -2.33 -4.34
C ALA A 224 12.98 -1.07 -4.82
N LEU A 225 12.28 -0.11 -5.45
CA LEU A 225 12.83 1.20 -5.81
C LEU A 225 13.31 1.98 -4.58
N ARG A 226 12.51 2.03 -3.51
CA ARG A 226 12.91 2.68 -2.24
C ARG A 226 14.16 2.04 -1.66
N GLN A 227 14.19 0.70 -1.60
CA GLN A 227 15.32 -0.07 -1.09
C GLN A 227 16.59 0.17 -1.91
N ALA A 228 16.46 0.38 -3.22
CA ALA A 228 17.56 0.75 -4.11
C ALA A 228 17.96 2.24 -4.02
N GLY A 229 17.29 3.05 -3.22
CA GLY A 229 17.60 4.47 -3.03
C GLY A 229 16.95 5.41 -4.06
N TYR A 230 15.96 4.95 -4.84
CA TYR A 230 15.24 5.81 -5.79
C TYR A 230 14.45 6.90 -5.05
N THR A 231 14.74 8.16 -5.36
CA THR A 231 14.05 9.34 -4.80
C THR A 231 13.30 10.16 -5.86
N GLY A 232 13.26 9.67 -7.11
CA GLY A 232 12.68 10.36 -8.25
C GLY A 232 11.15 10.44 -8.24
N ILE A 233 10.61 10.74 -9.43
CA ILE A 233 9.18 10.87 -9.68
C ILE A 233 8.61 9.48 -10.01
N LEU A 234 7.51 9.11 -9.35
CA LEU A 234 6.61 8.04 -9.73
C LEU A 234 5.64 8.62 -10.77
N ASN A 235 5.95 8.45 -12.05
CA ASN A 235 5.26 9.12 -13.15
C ASN A 235 4.15 8.23 -13.73
N LEU A 236 2.91 8.72 -13.69
CA LEU A 236 1.76 8.06 -14.29
C LEU A 236 1.74 8.32 -15.81
N GLU A 237 1.95 7.29 -16.61
CA GLU A 237 1.95 7.40 -18.07
C GLU A 237 0.65 6.81 -18.63
N LEU A 238 -0.36 7.66 -18.73
CA LEU A 238 -1.70 7.28 -19.20
C LEU A 238 -1.94 7.82 -20.62
N HIS A 239 -2.49 6.96 -21.47
CA HIS A 239 -2.83 7.32 -22.85
C HIS A 239 -4.34 7.48 -22.98
N ALA A 240 -4.84 8.71 -22.86
CA ALA A 240 -6.26 9.01 -22.86
C ALA A 240 -6.99 8.40 -24.07
N GLU A 241 -6.36 8.34 -25.24
CA GLU A 241 -6.90 7.71 -26.45
C GLU A 241 -7.31 6.25 -26.29
N ARG A 242 -6.75 5.55 -25.30
CA ARG A 242 -7.04 4.14 -25.03
C ARG A 242 -8.27 3.94 -24.16
N TYR A 243 -8.62 4.91 -23.32
CA TYR A 243 -9.59 4.69 -22.25
C TYR A 243 -10.70 5.76 -22.17
N TYR A 244 -10.58 6.89 -22.87
CA TYR A 244 -11.56 8.00 -22.78
C TYR A 244 -12.99 7.63 -23.20
N LYS A 245 -13.16 6.54 -23.95
CA LYS A 245 -14.47 6.01 -24.35
C LYS A 245 -15.13 5.15 -23.28
N GLU A 246 -14.33 4.57 -22.39
CA GLU A 246 -14.78 3.65 -21.34
C GLU A 246 -14.83 4.33 -19.97
N PHE A 247 -14.00 5.36 -19.76
CA PHE A 247 -13.88 6.07 -18.49
C PHE A 247 -13.89 7.57 -18.70
N ALA A 248 -14.47 8.32 -17.76
CA ALA A 248 -14.28 9.76 -17.71
C ALA A 248 -12.80 10.08 -17.41
N VAL A 249 -12.17 10.86 -18.30
CA VAL A 249 -10.71 11.05 -18.29
C VAL A 249 -10.21 11.67 -16.98
N LYS A 250 -10.92 12.67 -16.46
CA LYS A 250 -10.60 13.33 -15.18
C LYS A 250 -10.63 12.33 -14.02
N GLU A 251 -11.75 11.64 -13.83
CA GLU A 251 -11.96 10.70 -12.73
C GLU A 251 -10.94 9.56 -12.78
N ALA A 252 -10.59 9.09 -13.98
CA ALA A 252 -9.57 8.08 -14.19
C ALA A 252 -8.16 8.54 -13.76
N LEU A 253 -7.79 9.78 -14.09
CA LEU A 253 -6.51 10.38 -13.68
C LEU A 253 -6.48 10.60 -12.16
N GLU A 254 -7.53 11.22 -11.60
CA GLU A 254 -7.68 11.47 -10.16
C GLU A 254 -7.57 10.18 -9.34
N ARG A 255 -8.29 9.13 -9.77
CA ARG A 255 -8.24 7.81 -9.14
C ARG A 255 -6.85 7.20 -9.21
N SER A 256 -6.18 7.29 -10.36
CA SER A 256 -4.83 6.72 -10.51
C SER A 256 -3.81 7.40 -9.60
N ILE A 257 -3.89 8.73 -9.47
CA ILE A 257 -3.06 9.51 -8.53
C ILE A 257 -3.36 9.13 -7.08
N ALA A 258 -4.64 8.96 -6.74
CA ALA A 258 -5.03 8.53 -5.39
C ALA A 258 -4.50 7.13 -5.06
N ILE A 259 -4.63 6.16 -5.96
CA ILE A 259 -4.10 4.79 -5.78
C ILE A 259 -2.58 4.84 -5.57
N LEU A 260 -1.87 5.59 -6.40
CA LEU A 260 -0.41 5.71 -6.30
C LEU A 260 0.04 6.33 -4.96
N LYS A 261 -0.60 7.41 -4.53
CA LYS A 261 -0.32 8.07 -3.23
C LYS A 261 -0.67 7.18 -2.04
N ASP A 262 -1.81 6.51 -2.10
CA ASP A 262 -2.26 5.59 -1.05
C ASP A 262 -1.28 4.42 -0.90
N GLY A 263 -0.85 3.82 -2.01
CA GLY A 263 0.16 2.75 -2.02
C GLY A 263 1.49 3.18 -1.39
N VAL A 264 2.03 4.35 -1.75
CA VAL A 264 3.26 4.86 -1.11
C VAL A 264 3.05 5.09 0.40
N THR A 265 1.91 5.66 0.79
CA THR A 265 1.63 5.99 2.19
C THR A 265 1.48 4.73 3.03
N GLN A 266 0.76 3.72 2.54
CA GLN A 266 0.63 2.44 3.21
C GLN A 266 1.99 1.71 3.32
N LEU A 267 2.85 1.76 2.29
CA LEU A 267 4.21 1.21 2.40
C LEU A 267 4.99 1.85 3.54
N VAL A 268 4.93 3.18 3.70
CA VAL A 268 5.59 3.89 4.80
C VAL A 268 5.02 3.46 6.16
N TYR A 269 3.70 3.28 6.29
CA TYR A 269 3.11 2.76 7.52
C TYR A 269 3.59 1.34 7.83
N LYS A 270 3.65 0.47 6.82
CA LYS A 270 4.16 -0.90 6.96
C LYS A 270 5.62 -0.91 7.38
N GLU A 271 6.48 -0.10 6.74
CA GLU A 271 7.89 0.06 7.11
C GLU A 271 8.05 0.52 8.56
N LYS A 272 7.26 1.52 9.01
CA LYS A 272 7.27 1.98 10.39
C LYS A 272 6.78 0.93 11.39
N ALA A 273 5.72 0.20 11.05
CA ALA A 273 5.21 -0.89 11.86
C ALA A 273 6.28 -1.99 11.98
N HIS A 274 6.84 -2.44 10.86
CA HIS A 274 7.94 -3.40 10.80
C HIS A 274 9.15 -2.96 11.62
N ALA A 275 9.59 -1.71 11.48
CA ALA A 275 10.71 -1.18 12.26
C ALA A 275 10.40 -1.18 13.76
N THR A 276 9.21 -0.72 14.16
CA THR A 276 8.78 -0.75 15.57
C THR A 276 8.75 -2.19 16.10
N TYR A 277 8.16 -3.13 15.36
CA TYR A 277 8.10 -4.53 15.73
C TYR A 277 9.48 -5.21 15.74
N ARG A 278 10.38 -4.87 14.81
CA ARG A 278 11.71 -5.48 14.71
C ARG A 278 12.63 -4.96 15.80
N ASP A 279 12.69 -3.63 15.94
CA ASP A 279 13.76 -2.94 16.65
C ASP A 279 13.39 -2.56 18.08
N ARG A 280 12.09 -2.55 18.43
CA ARG A 280 11.60 -2.01 19.71
C ARG A 280 10.59 -2.89 20.42
N PHE A 281 10.43 -4.15 20.00
CA PHE A 281 9.37 -5.00 20.55
C PHE A 281 9.52 -5.25 22.05
N PRO A 282 10.70 -5.66 22.58
CA PRO A 282 10.85 -5.89 24.01
C PRO A 282 10.54 -4.63 24.85
N GLU A 283 10.98 -3.45 24.41
CA GLU A 283 10.75 -2.19 25.11
C GLU A 283 9.28 -1.78 25.06
N THR A 284 8.64 -1.91 23.90
CA THR A 284 7.21 -1.60 23.75
C THR A 284 6.35 -2.58 24.54
N LEU A 285 6.67 -3.87 24.51
CA LEU A 285 5.98 -4.88 25.32
C LEU A 285 6.13 -4.56 26.81
N ALA A 286 7.35 -4.27 27.28
CA ALA A 286 7.59 -3.89 28.67
C ALA A 286 6.82 -2.64 29.06
N HIS A 287 6.77 -1.62 28.19
CA HIS A 287 6.00 -0.40 28.42
C HIS A 287 4.49 -0.69 28.55
N VAL A 288 3.92 -1.43 27.61
CA VAL A 288 2.50 -1.79 27.63
C VAL A 288 2.18 -2.62 28.86
N ALA A 289 2.98 -3.63 29.17
CA ALA A 289 2.79 -4.49 30.34
C ALA A 289 2.92 -3.72 31.65
N ASP A 290 3.87 -2.78 31.75
CA ASP A 290 4.04 -1.94 32.93
C ASP A 290 2.86 -0.98 33.14
N PHE A 291 2.42 -0.31 32.06
CA PHE A 291 1.28 0.59 32.11
C PHE A 291 0.00 -0.17 32.48
N VAL A 292 -0.30 -1.24 31.74
CA VAL A 292 -1.49 -2.07 31.98
C VAL A 292 -1.40 -2.63 33.39
N GLY A 293 -0.26 -3.17 33.79
CA GLY A 293 -0.06 -3.75 35.12
C GLY A 293 -0.19 -2.76 36.29
N LYS A 294 -0.12 -1.45 36.06
CA LYS A 294 -0.26 -0.40 37.08
C LYS A 294 -1.60 0.35 37.02
N THR A 295 -2.31 0.27 35.91
CA THR A 295 -3.51 1.08 35.66
C THR A 295 -4.74 0.19 35.61
N GLU A 296 -5.55 0.24 36.66
CA GLU A 296 -6.84 -0.45 36.71
C GLU A 296 -7.80 0.11 35.63
N GLY A 297 -8.62 -0.76 35.03
CA GLY A 297 -9.51 -0.35 33.94
C GLY A 297 -8.80 -0.18 32.58
N SER A 298 -7.64 -0.80 32.35
CA SER A 298 -6.84 -0.54 31.16
C SER A 298 -6.78 -1.69 30.15
N LEU A 299 -6.55 -1.31 28.90
CA LEU A 299 -6.30 -2.19 27.75
C LEU A 299 -5.06 -1.70 27.01
N GLY A 300 -4.15 -2.61 26.68
CA GLY A 300 -2.95 -2.35 25.90
C GLY A 300 -2.81 -3.27 24.69
N LEU A 301 -2.26 -2.77 23.59
CA LEU A 301 -2.09 -3.54 22.35
C LEU A 301 -0.63 -4.02 22.20
N ILE A 302 -0.44 -5.34 22.14
CA ILE A 302 0.88 -6.00 22.02
C ILE A 302 1.12 -6.67 20.66
N GLY A 303 0.18 -6.55 19.74
CA GLY A 303 0.30 -6.98 18.34
C GLY A 303 -0.95 -6.58 17.57
N PRO A 304 -1.08 -6.90 16.27
CA PRO A 304 -2.26 -6.53 15.48
C PRO A 304 -3.59 -6.93 16.13
N ALA A 305 -3.63 -8.09 16.79
CA ALA A 305 -4.82 -8.62 17.45
C ALA A 305 -4.61 -9.03 18.92
N GLY A 306 -3.42 -8.80 19.48
CA GLY A 306 -3.08 -9.22 20.85
C GLY A 306 -3.30 -8.10 21.87
N TYR A 307 -4.05 -8.38 22.93
CA TYR A 307 -4.42 -7.40 23.96
C TYR A 307 -3.97 -7.84 25.36
N LEU A 308 -3.57 -6.86 26.18
CA LEU A 308 -3.35 -7.02 27.62
C LEU A 308 -4.40 -6.20 28.37
N LEU A 309 -5.06 -6.79 29.35
CA LEU A 309 -6.07 -6.16 30.19
C LEU A 309 -5.63 -6.11 31.65
N HIS A 310 -6.03 -5.07 32.38
CA HIS A 310 -5.97 -5.02 33.84
C HIS A 310 -7.30 -4.50 34.40
N LEU A 311 -8.10 -5.43 34.93
CA LEU A 311 -9.49 -5.20 35.35
C LEU A 311 -9.78 -5.97 36.65
N GLY A 312 -10.40 -5.34 37.64
CA GLY A 312 -10.74 -5.94 38.93
C GLY A 312 -9.52 -6.48 39.67
N GLY A 313 -8.35 -5.84 39.51
CA GLY A 313 -7.07 -6.36 40.01
C GLY A 313 -6.59 -7.64 39.31
N LYS A 314 -7.16 -7.98 38.16
CA LYS A 314 -6.80 -9.15 37.33
C LYS A 314 -6.14 -8.74 36.04
N LYS A 315 -5.03 -9.41 35.71
CA LYS A 315 -4.29 -9.23 34.46
C LYS A 315 -4.59 -10.36 33.51
N ILE A 316 -5.17 -10.06 32.36
CA ILE A 316 -5.61 -11.07 31.40
C ILE A 316 -5.04 -10.74 30.03
N ALA A 317 -4.48 -11.72 29.33
CA ALA A 317 -4.04 -11.56 27.95
C ALA A 317 -5.04 -12.21 26.99
N ILE A 318 -5.34 -11.52 25.90
CA ILE A 318 -6.19 -12.01 24.81
C ILE A 318 -5.32 -12.11 23.57
N ASP A 319 -5.34 -13.28 22.92
CA ASP A 319 -4.62 -13.55 21.68
C ASP A 319 -3.12 -13.17 21.71
N PRO A 320 -2.36 -13.46 22.79
CA PRO A 320 -0.93 -13.16 22.78
C PRO A 320 -0.22 -14.04 21.75
N SER A 321 0.39 -13.40 20.74
CA SER A 321 1.11 -14.10 19.68
C SER A 321 2.44 -13.43 19.39
N ALA A 322 3.52 -14.23 19.43
CA ALA A 322 4.85 -13.80 18.99
C ALA A 322 5.06 -14.05 17.49
N CYS A 323 4.17 -14.82 16.85
CA CYS A 323 4.31 -15.25 15.47
C CYS A 323 4.50 -14.04 14.55
N HIS A 324 3.84 -12.91 14.81
CA HIS A 324 3.92 -11.71 13.98
C HIS A 324 5.29 -11.10 13.73
N PHE A 325 6.32 -11.51 14.46
CA PHE A 325 7.50 -10.69 14.60
C PHE A 325 8.77 -11.35 14.05
N PRO A 326 9.67 -10.60 13.37
CA PRO A 326 11.02 -11.10 13.07
C PRO A 326 11.73 -11.52 14.37
N GLY A 327 12.44 -12.65 14.40
CA GLY A 327 13.03 -13.14 15.65
C GLY A 327 11.99 -13.70 16.62
N GLU A 328 11.04 -14.48 16.10
CA GLU A 328 9.88 -15.01 16.84
C GLU A 328 10.23 -15.65 18.18
N GLU A 329 11.36 -16.36 18.28
CA GLU A 329 11.74 -17.07 19.50
C GLU A 329 12.12 -16.14 20.65
N GLU A 330 12.94 -15.11 20.40
CA GLU A 330 13.30 -14.10 21.42
C GLU A 330 12.05 -13.36 21.93
N LYS A 331 11.14 -13.03 21.01
CA LYS A 331 9.91 -12.30 21.33
C LYS A 331 8.90 -13.17 22.05
N ARG A 332 8.85 -14.46 21.70
CA ARG A 332 8.10 -15.47 22.45
C ARG A 332 8.64 -15.62 23.86
N GLU A 333 9.96 -15.55 24.05
CA GLU A 333 10.57 -15.57 25.38
C GLU A 333 10.19 -14.33 26.20
N ALA A 334 10.27 -13.14 25.61
CA ALA A 334 9.85 -11.90 26.27
C ALA A 334 8.36 -11.95 26.67
N LEU A 335 7.48 -12.34 25.73
CA LEU A 335 6.05 -12.53 26.00
C LEU A 335 5.81 -13.59 27.09
N PHE A 336 6.50 -14.72 27.03
CA PHE A 336 6.38 -15.76 28.04
C PHE A 336 6.66 -15.20 29.44
N HIS A 337 7.79 -14.51 29.63
CA HIS A 337 8.15 -13.93 30.92
C HIS A 337 7.17 -12.85 31.38
N THR A 338 6.72 -11.97 30.47
CA THR A 338 5.71 -10.95 30.79
C THR A 338 4.40 -11.57 31.27
N LEU A 339 3.97 -12.67 30.64
CA LEU A 339 2.69 -13.31 30.92
C LEU A 339 2.69 -14.22 32.15
N LEU A 340 3.84 -14.51 32.77
CA LEU A 340 3.88 -15.27 34.03
C LEU A 340 3.24 -14.51 35.21
N ASP A 341 3.18 -13.18 35.13
CA ASP A 341 2.53 -12.33 36.14
C ASP A 341 1.04 -12.11 35.88
N TYR A 342 0.46 -12.81 34.89
CA TYR A 342 -0.94 -12.69 34.50
C TYR A 342 -1.81 -13.78 35.14
N ASP A 343 -3.08 -13.47 35.37
CA ASP A 343 -4.07 -14.39 35.95
C ASP A 343 -4.63 -15.38 34.92
N GLY A 344 -4.53 -15.07 33.63
CA GLY A 344 -5.01 -15.97 32.58
C GLY A 344 -4.74 -15.50 31.16
N VAL A 345 -4.83 -16.44 30.22
CA VAL A 345 -4.72 -16.22 28.77
C VAL A 345 -5.97 -16.76 28.08
N ILE A 346 -6.53 -16.00 27.15
CA ILE A 346 -7.65 -16.40 26.30
C ILE A 346 -7.20 -16.28 24.84
N CYS A 347 -7.46 -17.29 24.02
CA CYS A 347 -7.38 -17.18 22.56
C CYS A 347 -8.77 -17.24 21.92
N THR A 348 -8.95 -16.59 20.77
CA THR A 348 -10.26 -16.44 20.12
C THR A 348 -10.45 -17.40 18.95
N HIS A 349 -9.44 -17.62 18.11
CA HIS A 349 -9.50 -18.51 16.94
C HIS A 349 -8.14 -18.88 16.35
N PHE A 350 -8.12 -19.90 15.47
CA PHE A 350 -6.89 -20.51 14.95
C PHE A 350 -6.38 -19.80 13.68
N HIS A 351 -5.98 -18.55 13.85
CA HIS A 351 -5.15 -17.87 12.87
C HIS A 351 -3.79 -17.52 13.48
N PHE A 352 -2.77 -17.41 12.61
CA PHE A 352 -1.40 -17.15 13.04
C PHE A 352 -1.28 -15.87 13.88
N ASP A 353 -2.20 -14.93 13.66
CA ASP A 353 -2.23 -13.62 14.25
C ASP A 353 -2.89 -13.55 15.62
N HIS A 354 -3.63 -14.60 15.98
CA HIS A 354 -4.37 -14.73 17.24
C HIS A 354 -3.89 -15.90 18.10
N TYR A 355 -3.11 -16.82 17.52
CA TYR A 355 -2.70 -18.07 18.16
C TYR A 355 -1.20 -18.33 18.01
N ASP A 356 -0.54 -18.55 19.14
CA ASP A 356 0.83 -19.07 19.23
C ASP A 356 0.84 -20.33 20.13
N GLY A 357 0.68 -21.49 19.50
CA GLY A 357 0.62 -22.77 20.23
C GLY A 357 1.90 -23.11 21.00
N ALA A 358 3.06 -22.62 20.53
CA ALA A 358 4.32 -22.82 21.23
C ALA A 358 4.38 -21.99 22.52
N LEU A 359 3.90 -20.74 22.48
CA LEU A 359 3.75 -19.89 23.67
C LEU A 359 2.75 -20.50 24.65
N LEU A 360 1.56 -20.90 24.20
CA LEU A 360 0.52 -21.48 25.05
C LEU A 360 0.96 -22.77 25.74
N THR A 361 1.64 -23.66 25.01
CA THR A 361 2.18 -24.92 25.57
C THR A 361 3.15 -24.63 26.73
N ARG A 362 3.91 -23.53 26.64
CA ARG A 362 4.83 -23.12 27.70
C ARG A 362 4.13 -22.44 28.88
N LEU A 363 3.07 -21.68 28.64
CA LEU A 363 2.32 -20.95 29.69
C LEU A 363 1.38 -21.85 30.48
N ALA A 364 0.75 -22.84 29.85
CA ALA A 364 -0.29 -23.67 30.45
C ALA A 364 0.10 -24.37 31.79
N PRO A 365 1.37 -24.78 32.02
CA PRO A 365 1.79 -25.30 33.32
C PRO A 365 1.84 -24.26 34.45
N HIS A 366 1.85 -22.97 34.13
CA HIS A 366 2.08 -21.87 35.08
C HIS A 366 0.82 -21.05 35.37
N LEU A 367 -0.08 -20.91 34.39
CA LEU A 367 -1.33 -20.16 34.54
C LEU A 367 -2.46 -20.76 33.67
N PRO A 368 -3.73 -20.44 33.99
CA PRO A 368 -4.86 -20.86 33.18
C PRO A 368 -4.80 -20.29 31.76
N CYS A 369 -4.75 -21.18 30.76
CA CYS A 369 -4.94 -20.83 29.36
C CYS A 369 -6.27 -21.38 28.85
N TYR A 370 -7.00 -20.60 28.06
CA TYR A 370 -8.30 -20.95 27.50
C TYR A 370 -8.27 -20.80 25.99
N VAL A 371 -8.74 -21.83 25.28
CA VAL A 371 -8.86 -21.83 23.83
C VAL A 371 -10.22 -22.39 23.41
N PRO A 372 -10.76 -22.03 22.24
CA PRO A 372 -11.96 -22.62 21.71
C PRO A 372 -11.85 -24.14 21.59
N ALA A 373 -12.95 -24.84 21.83
CA ALA A 373 -12.99 -26.30 21.78
C ALA A 373 -12.62 -26.88 20.41
N TYR A 374 -12.91 -26.16 19.31
CA TYR A 374 -12.60 -26.58 17.95
C TYR A 374 -11.11 -26.49 17.60
N MET A 375 -10.29 -25.75 18.36
CA MET A 375 -8.85 -25.64 18.09
C MET A 375 -8.13 -26.98 18.31
N PRO A 376 -6.95 -27.20 17.69
CA PRO A 376 -6.11 -28.36 17.98
C PRO A 376 -5.84 -28.53 19.49
N PRO A 377 -5.83 -29.77 20.02
CA PRO A 377 -5.57 -30.02 21.43
C PRO A 377 -4.15 -29.66 21.84
N LEU A 378 -4.06 -28.95 22.97
CA LEU A 378 -2.82 -28.63 23.67
C LEU A 378 -2.88 -29.14 25.12
N PRO A 379 -1.83 -29.82 25.63
CA PRO A 379 -1.79 -30.26 27.02
C PRO A 379 -1.89 -29.09 28.01
N GLY A 380 -2.72 -29.26 29.05
CA GLY A 380 -2.87 -28.26 30.12
C GLY A 380 -3.72 -27.04 29.77
N VAL A 381 -4.22 -26.92 28.54
CA VAL A 381 -5.05 -25.81 28.10
C VAL A 381 -6.54 -26.14 28.26
N ASN A 382 -7.30 -25.22 28.84
CA ASN A 382 -8.73 -25.34 29.04
C ASN A 382 -9.51 -25.04 27.75
N ARG A 383 -10.68 -25.65 27.59
CA ARG A 383 -11.55 -25.45 26.43
C ARG A 383 -12.77 -24.61 26.78
N VAL A 384 -13.15 -23.72 25.88
CA VAL A 384 -14.38 -22.93 25.95
C VAL A 384 -15.18 -23.08 24.65
N ASN A 385 -16.49 -22.95 24.76
CA ASN A 385 -17.46 -22.99 23.66
C ASN A 385 -18.28 -21.69 23.65
N ALA A 386 -18.99 -21.44 22.55
CA ALA A 386 -20.04 -20.44 22.55
C ALA A 386 -21.09 -20.74 23.63
N GLY A 387 -21.51 -19.70 24.36
CA GLY A 387 -22.42 -19.79 25.50
C GLY A 387 -21.71 -20.01 26.86
N ASP A 388 -20.44 -20.43 26.86
CA ASP A 388 -19.70 -20.55 28.12
C ASP A 388 -19.44 -19.17 28.74
N ARG A 389 -19.46 -19.14 30.08
CA ARG A 389 -19.10 -17.96 30.87
C ARG A 389 -17.86 -18.26 31.72
N LEU A 390 -16.81 -17.48 31.50
CA LEU A 390 -15.54 -17.56 32.23
C LEU A 390 -15.40 -16.35 33.14
N THR A 391 -14.90 -16.53 34.36
CA THR A 391 -14.70 -15.44 35.32
C THR A 391 -13.30 -15.42 35.90
N PHE A 392 -12.77 -14.20 36.08
CA PHE A 392 -11.56 -13.90 36.83
C PHE A 392 -11.93 -12.88 37.90
N GLY A 393 -12.29 -13.38 39.09
CA GLY A 393 -12.87 -12.50 40.12
C GLY A 393 -14.18 -11.86 39.64
N GLU A 394 -14.22 -10.53 39.60
CA GLU A 394 -15.38 -9.73 39.15
C GLU A 394 -15.44 -9.54 37.63
N VAL A 395 -14.38 -9.92 36.90
CA VAL A 395 -14.32 -9.81 35.44
C VAL A 395 -14.96 -11.05 34.83
N ALA A 396 -15.92 -10.87 33.92
CA ALA A 396 -16.60 -11.97 33.26
C ALA A 396 -16.51 -11.89 31.74
N PHE A 397 -16.31 -13.04 31.10
CA PHE A 397 -16.30 -13.23 29.64
C PHE A 397 -17.44 -14.18 29.28
N THR A 398 -18.34 -13.75 28.39
CA THR A 398 -19.37 -14.62 27.82
C THR A 398 -19.08 -14.83 26.35
N PHE A 399 -18.74 -16.07 25.98
CA PHE A 399 -18.31 -16.40 24.62
C PHE A 399 -19.49 -16.61 23.67
N PHE A 400 -19.30 -16.31 22.40
CA PHE A 400 -20.27 -16.54 21.34
C PHE A 400 -19.59 -16.85 20.00
N ASP A 401 -20.31 -17.48 19.09
CA ASP A 401 -19.82 -17.70 17.72
C ASP A 401 -19.72 -16.36 16.99
N SER A 402 -18.53 -16.01 16.53
CA SER A 402 -18.31 -14.79 15.74
C SER A 402 -18.50 -15.05 14.25
N PRO A 403 -19.14 -14.15 13.49
CA PRO A 403 -19.33 -14.28 12.05
C PRO A 403 -18.04 -14.01 11.23
N HIS A 404 -17.03 -14.87 11.40
CA HIS A 404 -15.78 -14.89 10.62
C HIS A 404 -15.94 -15.73 9.34
N SER A 405 -16.91 -15.40 8.51
CA SER A 405 -17.13 -16.04 7.21
C SER A 405 -17.45 -15.02 6.14
N ARG A 406 -17.08 -15.31 4.88
CA ARG A 406 -17.66 -14.66 3.71
C ARG A 406 -17.58 -15.56 2.49
N GLY A 407 -18.75 -15.94 1.96
CA GLY A 407 -18.85 -16.98 0.95
C GLY A 407 -18.57 -18.38 1.54
N GLU A 408 -17.82 -19.21 0.82
CA GLU A 408 -17.56 -20.61 1.21
C GLU A 408 -16.45 -20.76 2.26
N ASN A 409 -15.63 -19.73 2.47
CA ASN A 409 -14.55 -19.76 3.46
C ASN A 409 -15.10 -19.34 4.83
N LYS A 410 -15.38 -20.33 5.67
CA LYS A 410 -15.72 -20.15 7.08
C LYS A 410 -14.51 -20.45 7.95
N VAL A 411 -14.15 -19.49 8.81
CA VAL A 411 -13.22 -19.70 9.91
C VAL A 411 -14.04 -19.80 11.18
N GLU A 412 -13.83 -20.86 11.97
CA GLU A 412 -14.45 -20.95 13.28
C GLU A 412 -13.77 -19.96 14.23
N GLU A 413 -14.57 -19.13 14.88
CA GLU A 413 -14.11 -18.06 15.76
C GLU A 413 -15.04 -17.87 16.95
N LEU A 414 -14.46 -17.60 18.13
CA LEU A 414 -15.21 -17.09 19.27
C LEU A 414 -14.97 -15.60 19.46
N GLY A 415 -16.06 -14.83 19.47
CA GLY A 415 -16.10 -13.51 20.09
C GLY A 415 -16.50 -13.62 21.56
N PHE A 416 -16.44 -12.51 22.30
CA PHE A 416 -16.89 -12.47 23.67
C PHE A 416 -17.43 -11.10 24.12
N LEU A 417 -18.36 -11.15 25.06
CA LEU A 417 -18.78 -9.99 25.85
C LEU A 417 -18.00 -9.98 27.17
N LEU A 418 -17.24 -8.92 27.40
CA LEU A 418 -16.51 -8.65 28.62
C LEU A 418 -17.34 -7.73 29.53
N GLU A 419 -17.55 -8.14 30.77
CA GLU A 419 -18.30 -7.39 31.78
C GLU A 419 -17.44 -7.13 33.02
N TYR A 420 -17.35 -5.86 33.43
CA TYR A 420 -16.60 -5.41 34.61
C TYR A 420 -17.12 -4.04 35.09
N ASP A 421 -17.23 -3.82 36.41
CA ASP A 421 -17.71 -2.56 37.01
C ASP A 421 -19.03 -2.04 36.41
N GLY A 422 -19.96 -2.97 36.12
CA GLY A 422 -21.24 -2.66 35.47
C GLY A 422 -21.13 -2.20 34.01
N ARG A 423 -19.93 -2.21 33.42
CA ARG A 423 -19.68 -1.90 32.01
C ARG A 423 -19.64 -3.14 31.14
N ARG A 424 -19.92 -2.95 29.86
CA ARG A 424 -20.01 -3.99 28.83
C ARG A 424 -19.12 -3.64 27.64
N HIS A 425 -18.14 -4.49 27.37
CA HIS A 425 -17.20 -4.32 26.27
C HIS A 425 -17.32 -5.51 25.31
N LEU A 426 -17.68 -5.23 24.05
CA LEU A 426 -17.90 -6.26 23.03
C LEU A 426 -16.64 -6.44 22.18
N PHE A 427 -16.14 -7.68 22.12
CA PHE A 427 -15.06 -8.11 21.25
C PHE A 427 -15.61 -9.13 20.26
N PRO A 428 -16.06 -8.71 19.08
CA PRO A 428 -16.49 -9.62 18.04
C PRO A 428 -15.29 -10.13 17.21
N VAL A 429 -14.07 -9.66 17.48
CA VAL A 429 -12.82 -10.12 16.83
C VAL A 429 -12.85 -9.89 15.32
N ASP A 430 -12.71 -10.91 14.46
CA ASP A 430 -12.43 -10.80 13.03
C ASP A 430 -13.69 -10.95 12.15
N VAL A 431 -14.76 -10.25 12.52
CA VAL A 431 -16.03 -10.26 11.76
C VAL A 431 -15.82 -9.97 10.28
N ARG A 432 -16.41 -10.82 9.43
CA ARG A 432 -16.40 -10.70 7.95
C ARG A 432 -17.79 -10.65 7.34
N THR A 433 -18.80 -11.13 8.06
CA THR A 433 -20.21 -10.96 7.70
C THR A 433 -20.84 -10.04 8.75
N TYR A 434 -21.13 -8.80 8.34
CA TYR A 434 -21.61 -7.71 9.19
C TYR A 434 -23.09 -7.86 9.59
N ASP A 435 -23.48 -9.05 10.05
CA ASP A 435 -24.82 -9.34 10.56
C ASP A 435 -24.83 -9.25 12.11
N PRO A 436 -25.42 -8.19 12.70
CA PRO A 436 -25.49 -8.07 14.14
C PRO A 436 -26.38 -9.13 14.80
N ALA A 437 -27.32 -9.74 14.07
CA ALA A 437 -28.18 -10.80 14.61
C ALA A 437 -27.42 -12.10 14.89
N ALA A 438 -26.23 -12.27 14.28
CA ALA A 438 -25.34 -13.38 14.56
C ALA A 438 -24.65 -13.27 15.93
N ILE A 439 -24.66 -12.10 16.56
CA ILE A 439 -24.05 -11.87 17.87
C ILE A 439 -25.13 -11.91 18.95
N PRO A 440 -25.13 -12.91 19.85
CA PRO A 440 -26.18 -13.10 20.86
C PRO A 440 -26.02 -12.15 22.07
N VAL A 441 -25.65 -10.89 21.82
CA VAL A 441 -25.48 -9.86 22.84
C VAL A 441 -26.65 -8.89 22.75
N ALA A 442 -27.50 -8.90 23.77
CA ALA A 442 -28.65 -8.00 23.85
C ALA A 442 -28.26 -6.62 24.41
N GLY A 443 -28.83 -5.56 23.85
CA GLY A 443 -28.76 -4.19 24.40
C GLY A 443 -27.44 -3.45 24.15
N PRO A 444 -27.36 -2.19 24.60
CA PRO A 444 -26.22 -1.33 24.33
C PRO A 444 -24.95 -1.80 25.05
N VAL A 445 -23.79 -1.48 24.46
CA VAL A 445 -22.46 -1.72 25.05
C VAL A 445 -21.77 -0.39 25.35
N ASP A 446 -20.89 -0.37 26.34
CA ASP A 446 -20.07 0.81 26.62
C ASP A 446 -18.97 0.96 25.58
N THR A 447 -18.39 -0.16 25.14
CA THR A 447 -17.30 -0.15 24.17
C THR A 447 -17.43 -1.29 23.18
N LEU A 448 -17.26 -0.99 21.89
CA LEU A 448 -17.07 -1.98 20.84
C LEU A 448 -15.58 -2.00 20.47
N ILE A 449 -14.89 -3.11 20.64
CA ILE A 449 -13.49 -3.30 20.23
C ILE A 449 -13.50 -4.17 18.98
N SER A 450 -13.45 -3.54 17.81
CA SER A 450 -13.64 -4.22 16.53
C SER A 450 -12.34 -4.25 15.73
N HIS A 451 -12.04 -5.38 15.09
CA HIS A 451 -10.97 -5.44 14.09
C HIS A 451 -11.49 -4.88 12.78
N LEU A 452 -10.81 -3.87 12.25
CA LEU A 452 -11.23 -3.25 11.01
C LEU A 452 -11.01 -4.23 9.84
N TRP A 453 -12.04 -4.42 9.01
CA TRP A 453 -11.91 -5.21 7.79
C TRP A 453 -12.83 -4.75 6.67
N LEU A 454 -12.28 -4.13 5.63
CA LEU A 454 -13.10 -3.57 4.55
C LEU A 454 -13.01 -4.43 3.27
N GLY A 455 -12.90 -5.74 3.44
CA GLY A 455 -12.84 -6.69 2.32
C GLY A 455 -11.44 -7.21 1.99
N ARG A 456 -11.38 -8.39 1.37
CA ARG A 456 -10.11 -8.99 0.93
C ARG A 456 -9.59 -8.29 -0.32
N VAL A 457 -8.33 -7.88 -0.30
CA VAL A 457 -7.61 -7.18 -1.38
C VAL A 457 -8.26 -5.82 -1.70
N GLN A 458 -8.89 -5.20 -0.70
CA GLN A 458 -9.66 -3.95 -0.86
C GLN A 458 -9.08 -2.74 -0.13
N ALA A 459 -7.95 -2.86 0.56
CA ALA A 459 -7.32 -1.72 1.25
C ALA A 459 -6.91 -0.57 0.31
N LEU A 460 -6.96 -0.79 -1.00
CA LEU A 460 -6.69 0.23 -2.02
C LEU A 460 -7.90 0.52 -2.92
N ASP A 461 -9.00 -0.23 -2.78
CA ASP A 461 -10.17 -0.08 -3.62
C ASP A 461 -11.21 0.81 -2.95
N ARG A 462 -11.10 2.13 -3.16
CA ARG A 462 -12.04 3.09 -2.56
C ARG A 462 -13.50 2.88 -2.98
N VAL A 463 -13.76 2.27 -4.13
CA VAL A 463 -15.12 2.03 -4.60
C VAL A 463 -15.69 0.82 -3.90
N ALA A 464 -14.97 -0.31 -3.93
CA ALA A 464 -15.42 -1.52 -3.25
C ALA A 464 -15.45 -1.33 -1.72
N GLU A 465 -14.50 -0.57 -1.16
CA GLU A 465 -14.43 -0.22 0.25
C GLU A 465 -15.71 0.47 0.75
N ALA A 466 -16.36 1.31 -0.06
CA ALA A 466 -17.54 2.08 0.34
C ALA A 466 -18.70 1.19 0.83
N ASP A 467 -18.94 0.06 0.17
CA ASP A 467 -19.98 -0.90 0.58
C ASP A 467 -19.65 -1.53 1.94
N TYR A 468 -18.39 -1.86 2.20
CA TYR A 468 -17.98 -2.41 3.50
C TYR A 468 -17.95 -1.36 4.59
N ILE A 469 -17.64 -0.10 4.27
CA ILE A 469 -17.76 0.99 5.25
C ILE A 469 -19.21 1.08 5.71
N ALA A 470 -20.17 1.03 4.79
CA ALA A 470 -21.58 1.04 5.14
C ALA A 470 -21.97 -0.17 6.00
N ASP A 471 -21.62 -1.38 5.57
CA ASP A 471 -21.94 -2.62 6.30
C ASP A 471 -21.27 -2.66 7.69
N PHE A 472 -19.97 -2.37 7.78
CA PHE A 472 -19.22 -2.30 9.04
C PHE A 472 -19.82 -1.27 9.99
N SER A 473 -20.19 -0.09 9.48
CA SER A 473 -20.75 0.99 10.29
C SER A 473 -22.15 0.64 10.80
N ALA A 474 -22.99 0.02 9.96
CA ALA A 474 -24.30 -0.47 10.36
C ALA A 474 -24.19 -1.55 11.45
N PHE A 475 -23.28 -2.50 11.26
CA PHE A 475 -22.97 -3.52 12.26
C PHE A 475 -22.47 -2.91 13.58
N ALA A 476 -21.51 -1.98 13.53
CA ALA A 476 -21.01 -1.31 14.72
C ALA A 476 -22.09 -0.49 15.45
N GLY A 477 -22.95 0.20 14.68
CA GLY A 477 -24.06 1.00 15.20
C GLY A 477 -25.17 0.17 15.86
N ALA A 478 -25.37 -1.08 15.44
CA ALA A 478 -26.41 -1.96 15.96
C ALA A 478 -26.26 -2.25 17.48
N PHE A 479 -25.04 -2.14 18.01
CA PHE A 479 -24.75 -2.33 19.44
C PHE A 479 -24.80 -1.03 20.26
N ALA A 480 -25.13 0.10 19.63
CA ALA A 480 -25.18 1.44 20.23
C ALA A 480 -23.99 1.74 21.19
N PRO A 481 -22.73 1.55 20.75
CA PRO A 481 -21.58 1.74 21.62
C PRO A 481 -21.43 3.21 22.03
N LYS A 482 -21.01 3.47 23.28
CA LYS A 482 -20.57 4.82 23.69
C LYS A 482 -19.23 5.20 23.06
N ARG A 483 -18.42 4.20 22.70
CA ARG A 483 -17.12 4.33 22.05
C ARG A 483 -16.82 3.10 21.19
N THR A 484 -16.25 3.33 20.02
CA THR A 484 -15.69 2.26 19.17
C THR A 484 -14.17 2.34 19.16
N ILE A 485 -13.51 1.23 19.46
CA ILE A 485 -12.08 1.06 19.36
C ILE A 485 -11.81 0.17 18.15
N LEU A 486 -10.85 0.58 17.31
CA LEU A 486 -10.50 -0.11 16.07
C LEU A 486 -9.10 -0.70 16.18
N GLY A 487 -9.01 -2.03 16.21
CA GLY A 487 -7.76 -2.80 16.21
C GLY A 487 -7.47 -3.45 14.85
N HIS A 488 -6.49 -4.36 14.83
CA HIS A 488 -6.04 -5.07 13.62
C HIS A 488 -5.55 -4.16 12.50
N LEU A 489 -4.81 -3.12 12.90
CA LEU A 489 -4.20 -2.15 12.00
C LEU A 489 -2.72 -2.48 11.79
N CYS A 490 -2.22 -2.18 10.60
CA CYS A 490 -0.82 -2.28 10.21
C CYS A 490 -0.22 -3.67 10.48
N ASP A 491 -0.99 -4.73 10.21
CA ASP A 491 -0.49 -6.10 10.27
C ASP A 491 0.66 -6.28 9.27
N SER A 492 1.85 -6.43 9.83
CA SER A 492 3.12 -6.51 9.12
C SER A 492 3.17 -7.67 8.11
N ARG A 493 2.38 -8.72 8.31
CA ARG A 493 2.36 -9.92 7.46
C ARG A 493 1.38 -9.79 6.29
N ARG A 494 0.43 -8.85 6.35
CA ARG A 494 -0.50 -8.62 5.24
C ARG A 494 0.21 -7.97 4.06
N THR A 495 -0.22 -8.31 2.86
CA THR A 495 0.08 -7.48 1.68
C THR A 495 -0.57 -6.12 1.89
N ILE A 496 -0.04 -5.11 1.24
CA ILE A 496 -0.58 -3.76 1.32
C ILE A 496 -2.06 -3.68 0.91
N THR A 497 -2.45 -4.47 -0.09
CA THR A 497 -3.82 -4.61 -0.56
C THR A 497 -4.78 -5.21 0.47
N ASP A 498 -4.27 -5.90 1.49
CA ASP A 498 -5.04 -6.50 2.60
C ASP A 498 -4.79 -5.79 3.94
N MET A 499 -3.93 -4.77 3.97
CA MET A 499 -3.48 -4.12 5.20
C MET A 499 -4.32 -2.90 5.53
N TRP A 500 -5.03 -2.98 6.65
CA TRP A 500 -5.73 -1.85 7.24
C TRP A 500 -4.76 -0.94 7.97
N SER A 501 -5.09 0.34 8.06
CA SER A 501 -4.19 1.37 8.56
C SER A 501 -5.00 2.53 9.14
N PRO A 502 -4.36 3.48 9.83
CA PRO A 502 -5.05 4.66 10.35
C PRO A 502 -5.82 5.46 9.29
N LEU A 503 -5.39 5.43 8.02
CA LEU A 503 -6.13 6.08 6.93
C LEU A 503 -7.51 5.45 6.70
N HIS A 504 -7.62 4.12 6.84
CA HIS A 504 -8.91 3.45 6.73
C HIS A 504 -9.79 3.78 7.93
N VAL A 505 -9.19 3.94 9.11
CA VAL A 505 -9.91 4.44 10.29
C VAL A 505 -10.46 5.83 10.03
N GLU A 506 -9.68 6.76 9.46
CA GLU A 506 -10.17 8.11 9.10
C GLU A 506 -11.38 8.06 8.16
N ARG A 507 -11.47 7.06 7.28
CA ARG A 507 -12.59 6.88 6.34
C ARG A 507 -13.85 6.36 7.03
N VAL A 508 -13.71 5.44 7.99
CA VAL A 508 -14.85 4.87 8.73
C VAL A 508 -15.28 5.75 9.90
N ALA A 509 -14.36 6.53 10.47
CA ALA A 509 -14.58 7.35 11.66
C ALA A 509 -15.83 8.24 11.63
N PRO A 510 -16.20 8.92 10.51
CA PRO A 510 -17.40 9.74 10.43
C PRO A 510 -18.71 8.97 10.69
N TYR A 511 -18.69 7.64 10.57
CA TYR A 511 -19.85 6.76 10.71
C TYR A 511 -19.89 6.02 12.05
N LEU A 512 -18.93 6.26 12.95
CA LEU A 512 -18.80 5.55 14.23
C LEU A 512 -18.94 6.50 15.42
N THR A 513 -19.37 5.96 16.56
CA THR A 513 -19.41 6.69 17.83
C THR A 513 -18.03 6.74 18.47
N ASN A 514 -17.45 7.93 18.60
CA ASN A 514 -16.16 8.18 19.29
C ASN A 514 -15.05 7.19 18.87
N PRO A 515 -14.74 7.06 17.56
CA PRO A 515 -13.76 6.09 17.07
C PRO A 515 -12.37 6.36 17.64
N THR A 516 -11.69 5.30 18.11
CA THR A 516 -10.29 5.36 18.54
C THR A 516 -9.49 4.27 17.81
N PRO A 517 -8.56 4.63 16.91
CA PRO A 517 -7.61 3.65 16.38
C PRO A 517 -6.67 3.18 17.49
N LEU A 518 -6.40 1.88 17.57
CA LEU A 518 -5.30 1.32 18.36
C LEU A 518 -4.17 0.87 17.45
N GLN A 519 -2.96 1.25 17.82
CA GLN A 519 -1.71 0.83 17.22
C GLN A 519 -0.86 0.07 18.24
N PHE A 520 0.12 -0.68 17.74
CA PHE A 520 1.02 -1.43 18.62
C PHE A 520 1.75 -0.51 19.59
N GLY A 521 1.72 -0.87 20.88
CA GLY A 521 2.26 -0.04 21.94
C GLY A 521 1.26 0.92 22.58
N ASP A 522 0.06 1.07 22.01
CA ASP A 522 -0.97 1.92 22.59
C ASP A 522 -1.56 1.29 23.85
N THR A 523 -1.93 2.16 24.78
CA THR A 523 -2.65 1.82 26.01
C THR A 523 -3.77 2.81 26.22
N ILE A 524 -4.94 2.31 26.63
CA ILE A 524 -6.14 3.12 26.87
C ILE A 524 -6.88 2.65 28.13
N THR A 525 -7.76 3.50 28.64
CA THR A 525 -8.72 3.14 29.69
C THR A 525 -10.06 2.74 29.06
N LEU A 526 -10.67 1.69 29.62
CA LEU A 526 -11.99 1.14 29.29
C LEU A 526 -13.11 1.77 30.13
#